data_AF-A0A7Y5XQD6-F1
#
_entry.id   AF-A0A7Y5XQD6-F1
#
_cell.length_a   1.000
_cell.length_b   1.000
_cell.length_c   1.000
_cell.angle_alpha   90.00
_cell.angle_beta   90.00
_cell.angle_gamma   90.00
#
_symmetry.space_group_name_H-M   'P 1'
#
loop_
_entity.id
_entity.type
_entity.pdbx_description
1 polymer ?
#
loop_
_entity_poly.entity_id
_entity_poly.type
_entity_poly.pdbx_seq_one_letter_code
_entity_poly.pdbx_strand_id
1 'polypeptide(L)' 'MTETEPVRVGVLGARGRMGTQVCQAVDAASDLDLVAMVDVDEMLFNVADAGAQVVVDFTRPDVVMDNLR' A
#
# COMPACT_ATOMS: atom_id res chain seq x y z
N MET A 1 27.24 -6.30 -7.22
CA MET A 1 25.85 -6.27 -7.68
C MET A 1 25.15 -5.38 -6.69
N THR A 2 24.72 -4.19 -7.07
CA THR A 2 23.96 -3.34 -6.16
C THR A 2 22.61 -4.02 -5.98
N GLU A 3 22.39 -4.66 -4.84
CA GLU A 3 21.02 -4.91 -4.40
C GLU A 3 20.34 -3.54 -4.35
N THR A 4 19.47 -3.28 -5.30
CA THR A 4 18.59 -2.13 -5.27
C THR A 4 17.73 -2.29 -4.03
N GLU A 5 17.69 -1.28 -3.15
CA GLU A 5 16.84 -1.36 -1.95
C GLU A 5 15.40 -1.70 -2.35
N PRO A 6 14.71 -2.58 -1.58
CA PRO A 6 13.35 -2.98 -1.90
C PRO A 6 12.42 -1.77 -1.91
N VAL A 7 11.50 -1.76 -2.88
CA VAL A 7 10.56 -0.64 -3.03
C VAL A 7 9.54 -0.70 -1.91
N ARG A 8 9.43 0.39 -1.15
CA ARG A 8 8.46 0.52 -0.05
C ARG A 8 7.06 0.79 -0.61
N VAL A 9 6.15 -0.14 -0.37
CA VAL A 9 4.77 -0.11 -0.89
C VAL A 9 3.77 0.09 0.25
N GLY A 10 2.86 1.04 0.07
CA GLY A 10 1.65 1.18 0.87
C GLY A 10 0.43 0.62 0.12
N VAL A 11 -0.50 -0.03 0.83
CA VAL A 11 -1.74 -0.57 0.25
C VAL A 11 -2.95 0.09 0.88
N LEU A 12 -3.80 0.71 0.06
CA LEU A 12 -5.11 1.25 0.47
C LEU A 12 -6.22 0.24 0.17
N GLY A 13 -7.16 0.09 1.10
CA GLY A 13 -8.17 -0.96 1.06
C GLY A 13 -7.62 -2.35 1.44
N ALA A 14 -6.58 -2.40 2.29
CA ALA A 14 -5.80 -3.60 2.58
C ALA A 14 -6.63 -4.79 3.15
N ARG A 15 -7.75 -4.53 3.84
CA ARG A 15 -8.65 -5.58 4.35
C ARG A 15 -9.72 -6.02 3.34
N GLY A 16 -9.81 -5.35 2.19
CA GLY A 16 -10.70 -5.75 1.11
C GLY A 16 -10.21 -7.02 0.40
N ARG A 17 -11.10 -7.71 -0.32
CA ARG A 17 -10.79 -8.96 -1.03
C ARG A 17 -9.53 -8.85 -1.90
N MET A 18 -9.41 -7.77 -2.67
CA MET A 18 -8.25 -7.52 -3.53
C MET A 18 -7.06 -6.97 -2.74
N GLY A 19 -7.29 -6.03 -1.80
CA GLY A 19 -6.22 -5.48 -0.97
C GLY A 19 -5.44 -6.54 -0.19
N THR A 20 -6.12 -7.57 0.33
CA THR A 20 -5.46 -8.69 1.01
C THR A 20 -4.57 -9.50 0.07
N GLN A 21 -4.99 -9.72 -1.18
CA GLN A 21 -4.15 -10.40 -2.18
C GLN A 21 -2.94 -9.57 -2.57
N VAL A 22 -3.09 -8.25 -2.64
CA VAL A 22 -1.97 -7.34 -2.91
C VAL A 22 -0.96 -7.36 -1.78
N CYS A 23 -1.40 -7.29 -0.51
CA CYS A 23 -0.51 -7.39 0.63
C CYS A 23 0.30 -8.70 0.59
N GLN A 24 -0.34 -9.82 0.30
CA GLN A 24 0.32 -11.13 0.16
C GLN A 24 1.32 -11.15 -1.01
N ALA A 25 0.98 -10.53 -2.14
CA ALA A 25 1.86 -10.47 -3.30
C ALA A 25 3.10 -9.60 -3.05
N VAL A 26 2.93 -8.47 -2.35
CA VAL A 26 4.02 -7.57 -1.97
C VAL A 26 4.94 -8.24 -0.96
N ASP A 27 4.39 -8.86 0.09
CA ASP A 27 5.16 -9.56 1.13
C ASP A 27 5.96 -10.76 0.59
N ALA A 28 5.45 -11.42 -0.46
CA ALA A 28 6.12 -12.55 -1.12
C ALA A 28 7.22 -12.11 -2.11
N ALA A 29 7.27 -10.85 -2.52
CA ALA A 29 8.22 -10.35 -3.51
C ALA A 29 9.49 -9.86 -2.81
N SER A 30 10.65 -10.42 -3.18
CA SER A 30 11.94 -10.09 -2.54
C SER A 30 12.45 -8.68 -2.81
N ASP A 31 11.89 -8.00 -3.81
CA ASP A 31 12.25 -6.65 -4.24
C ASP A 31 11.26 -5.58 -3.74
N LEU A 32 10.27 -5.96 -2.93
CA LEU A 32 9.26 -5.06 -2.37
C LEU A 32 9.23 -5.16 -0.84
N ASP A 33 8.77 -4.09 -0.19
CA ASP A 33 8.58 -4.02 1.26
C ASP A 33 7.21 -3.42 1.58
N LEU A 34 6.36 -4.16 2.30
CA LEU A 34 5.02 -3.72 2.67
C LEU A 34 5.08 -2.84 3.93
N VAL A 35 5.14 -1.53 3.75
CA VAL A 35 5.36 -0.59 4.86
C VAL A 35 4.07 -0.01 5.45
N ALA A 36 2.96 -0.05 4.70
CA ALA A 36 1.68 0.45 5.17
C ALA A 36 0.51 -0.38 4.64
N MET A 37 -0.45 -0.67 5.52
CA MET A 37 -1.74 -1.27 5.19
C MET A 37 -2.81 -0.37 5.78
N VAL A 38 -3.63 0.24 4.92
CA VAL A 38 -4.67 1.19 5.33
C VAL A 38 -6.00 0.73 4.77
N ASP A 39 -7.05 0.80 5.58
CA ASP A 39 -8.42 0.49 5.16
C ASP A 39 -9.35 1.72 5.23
N VAL A 40 -10.58 1.56 4.72
CA VAL A 40 -11.65 2.54 4.89
C VAL A 40 -11.83 2.80 6.39
N ASP A 41 -11.79 4.08 6.77
CA ASP A 41 -11.83 4.61 8.15
C ASP A 41 -10.47 4.71 8.88
N GLU A 42 -9.35 4.27 8.27
CA GLU A 42 -8.01 4.54 8.79
C GLU A 42 -7.40 5.80 8.16
N MET A 43 -6.66 6.58 8.96
CA MET A 43 -6.07 7.83 8.48
C MET A 43 -4.91 7.55 7.49
N LEU A 44 -4.99 8.18 6.31
CA LEU A 44 -3.97 8.12 5.24
C LEU A 44 -2.58 8.61 5.66
N PHE A 45 -2.48 9.40 6.74
CA PHE A 45 -1.19 9.81 7.34
C PHE A 45 -0.27 8.61 7.63
N ASN A 46 -0.86 7.44 7.91
CA ASN A 46 -0.12 6.19 8.12
C ASN A 46 0.76 5.78 6.93
N VAL A 47 0.46 6.18 5.70
CA VAL A 47 1.24 5.82 4.50
C VAL A 47 2.46 6.71 4.33
N ALA A 48 2.30 8.02 4.55
CA ALA A 48 3.39 8.98 4.46
C ALA A 48 4.39 8.80 5.62
N ASP A 49 3.88 8.61 6.84
CA ASP A 49 4.71 8.38 8.03
C ASP A 49 5.49 7.05 7.94
N ALA A 50 4.94 6.05 7.26
CA ALA A 50 5.62 4.79 6.97
C ALA A 50 6.69 4.89 5.87
N GLY A 51 6.83 6.05 5.21
CA GLY A 51 7.83 6.25 4.17
C GLY A 51 7.57 5.45 2.88
N ALA A 52 6.30 5.15 2.59
CA ALA A 52 5.91 4.50 1.34
C ALA A 52 6.40 5.30 0.13
N GLN A 53 7.04 4.64 -0.81
CA GLN A 53 7.51 5.22 -2.07
C GLN A 53 6.45 5.09 -3.17
N VAL A 54 5.67 4.01 -3.12
CA VAL A 54 4.59 3.71 -4.06
C VAL A 54 3.35 3.31 -3.27
N VAL A 55 2.17 3.64 -3.80
CA VAL A 55 0.88 3.26 -3.23
C VAL A 55 0.09 2.43 -4.23
N VAL A 56 -0.52 1.35 -3.75
CA VAL A 56 -1.49 0.55 -4.50
C VAL A 56 -2.87 0.76 -3.90
N ASP A 57 -3.79 1.35 -4.69
CA ASP A 57 -5.14 1.66 -4.25
C ASP A 57 -6.15 0.61 -4.76
N PHE A 58 -6.71 -0.18 -3.85
CA PHE A 58 -7.83 -1.08 -4.10
C PHE A 58 -9.05 -0.70 -3.25
N THR A 59 -9.42 0.57 -3.30
CA THR A 59 -10.61 1.11 -2.64
C THR A 59 -11.82 1.18 -3.60
N ARG A 60 -12.89 1.87 -3.17
CA ARG A 60 -14.11 2.06 -3.99
C ARG A 60 -13.98 3.35 -4.80
N PRO A 61 -14.67 3.44 -5.97
CA PRO A 61 -14.65 4.66 -6.79
C PRO A 61 -15.03 5.93 -6.03
N ASP A 62 -15.88 5.80 -5.01
CA ASP A 62 -16.40 6.93 -4.25
C ASP A 62 -15.37 7.55 -3.28
N VAL A 63 -14.28 6.83 -2.95
CA VAL A 63 -13.25 7.26 -1.99
C VAL A 63 -11.86 7.42 -2.62
N VAL A 64 -11.60 6.82 -3.78
CA VAL A 64 -10.29 6.87 -4.46
C VAL A 64 -9.84 8.30 -4.77
N MET A 65 -10.77 9.19 -5.12
CA MET A 65 -10.44 10.57 -5.48
C MET A 65 -9.98 11.41 -4.28
N ASP A 66 -10.42 11.05 -3.07
CA ASP A 66 -9.96 11.70 -1.84
C ASP A 66 -8.58 11.20 -1.40
N ASN A 67 -8.22 9.96 -1.76
CA ASN A 67 -6.89 9.39 -1.50
C ASN A 67 -5.77 9.99 -2.39
N LEU A 68 -6.13 10.55 -3.55
CA LEU A 68 -5.18 11.07 -4.55
C LEU A 68 -4.82 12.56 -4.36
N ARG A 69 -5.39 13.24 -3.35
CA ARG A 69 -5.10 14.65 -3.05
C ARG A 69 -3.88 14.78 -2.14
#